data_AF-A0A453HT77-F1
#
_entry.id   AF-A0A453HT77-F1
#
_cell.length_a   1.000
_cell.length_b   1.000
_cell.length_c   1.000
_cell.angle_alpha   90.00
_cell.angle_beta   90.00
_cell.angle_gamma   90.00
#
_symmetry.space_group_name_H-M   'P 1'
#
loop_
_entity.id
_entity.type
_entity.pdbx_description
1 polymer ?
#
loop_
_entity_poly.entity_id
_entity_poly.type
_entity_poly.pdbx_seq_one_letter_code
_entity_poly.pdbx_strand_id
1 'polypeptide(L)'
;AGCSNEAVDLKKEEIEQLIVQLILDRVLKEEFQHTAYTTNAYVVLGPLWKPALQGNRPVKLTSAIHSQDSGDRFKSAKRNQMSNLEAKLDDLRRTISSRNGGVFPHAVLSTEQISLLNCHTPTTIAELEKLIGKVKTDKYGSDIIEVMRSETGSGKDSGDGAKRQKKDKGVVFVESSEEEG
;
A
#
# COMPACT_ATOMS: atom_id res chain seq x y z
N ALA A 1 16.39 -31.28 32.15
CA ALA A 1 15.30 -30.28 32.19
C ALA A 1 14.21 -30.79 31.26
N GLY A 2 13.05 -31.16 31.81
CA GLY A 2 11.98 -31.82 31.07
C GLY A 2 11.33 -30.86 30.09
N CYS A 3 11.22 -31.28 28.82
CA CYS A 3 10.37 -30.62 27.85
C CYS A 3 8.92 -30.87 28.27
N SER A 4 8.28 -29.86 28.87
CA SER A 4 6.83 -29.77 28.88
C SER A 4 6.37 -29.58 27.44
N ASN A 5 6.06 -30.69 26.76
CA ASN A 5 5.17 -30.67 25.61
C ASN A 5 3.76 -30.35 26.14
N GLU A 6 3.56 -29.13 26.62
CA GLU A 6 2.22 -28.56 26.62
C GLU A 6 1.86 -28.51 25.15
N ALA A 7 0.99 -29.44 24.73
CA ALA A 7 0.39 -29.39 23.42
C ALA A 7 -0.34 -28.05 23.36
N VAL A 8 0.32 -27.05 22.78
CA VAL A 8 -0.28 -25.75 22.52
C VAL A 8 -1.49 -26.07 21.68
N ASP A 9 -2.69 -25.86 22.24
CA ASP A 9 -3.97 -26.16 21.60
C ASP A 9 -4.21 -25.16 20.46
N LEU A 10 -3.43 -25.32 19.39
CA LEU A 10 -3.49 -24.51 18.19
C LEU A 10 -4.51 -25.13 17.26
N LYS A 11 -5.36 -24.29 16.67
CA LYS A 11 -6.26 -24.71 15.61
C LYS A 11 -5.46 -25.15 14.38
N LYS A 12 -6.04 -26.03 13.55
CA LYS A 12 -5.40 -26.53 12.32
C LYS A 12 -4.85 -25.39 11.46
N GLU A 13 -5.59 -24.31 11.34
CA GLU A 13 -5.21 -23.13 10.54
C GLU A 13 -3.99 -22.40 11.13
N GLU A 14 -3.90 -22.32 12.46
CA GLU A 14 -2.74 -21.71 13.15
C GLU A 14 -1.49 -22.57 13.00
N ILE A 15 -1.66 -23.90 13.01
CA ILE A 15 -0.59 -24.85 12.75
C ILE A 15 -0.09 -24.72 11.29
N GLU A 16 -1.00 -24.61 10.32
CA GLU A 16 -0.63 -24.40 8.91
C GLU A 16 0.15 -23.10 8.73
N GLN A 17 -0.30 -22.00 9.33
CA GLN A 17 0.41 -20.72 9.31
C GLN A 17 1.80 -20.81 9.98
N LEU A 18 1.90 -21.54 11.09
CA LEU A 18 3.18 -21.79 11.75
C LEU A 18 4.16 -22.51 10.83
N ILE A 19 3.69 -23.56 10.15
CA ILE A 19 4.53 -24.32 9.22
C ILE A 19 5.03 -23.42 8.09
N VAL A 20 4.15 -22.60 7.50
CA VAL A 20 4.54 -21.65 6.44
C VAL A 20 5.60 -20.67 6.95
N GLN A 21 5.41 -20.10 8.14
CA GLN A 21 6.36 -19.16 8.72
C GLN A 21 7.74 -19.81 8.96
N LEU A 22 7.76 -21.05 9.46
CA LEU A 22 8.99 -21.80 9.68
C LEU A 22 9.75 -22.12 8.38
N ILE A 23 9.04 -22.35 7.27
CA ILE A 23 9.64 -22.53 5.95
C ILE A 23 10.24 -21.21 5.45
N LEU A 24 9.50 -20.10 5.58
CA LEU A 24 9.98 -18.75 5.19
C LEU A 24 11.22 -18.33 5.98
N ASP A 25 11.25 -18.63 7.27
CA ASP A 25 12.39 -18.36 8.15
C ASP A 25 13.58 -19.30 7.93
N ARG A 26 13.49 -20.23 6.96
CA ARG A 26 14.49 -21.25 6.60
C ARG A 26 14.86 -22.19 7.76
N VAL A 27 13.98 -22.29 8.75
CA VAL A 27 14.07 -23.28 9.83
C VAL A 27 13.66 -24.64 9.29
N LEU A 28 12.62 -24.66 8.44
CA LEU A 28 12.20 -25.80 7.63
C LEU A 28 12.49 -25.51 6.16
N LYS A 29 12.58 -26.57 5.34
CA LYS A 29 12.70 -26.47 3.88
C LYS A 29 11.83 -27.55 3.23
N GLU A 30 11.43 -27.31 2.00
CA GLU A 30 10.69 -28.29 1.20
C GLU A 30 11.65 -29.07 0.29
N GLU A 31 11.46 -30.38 0.20
CA GLU A 31 12.12 -31.24 -0.77
C GLU A 31 11.06 -31.88 -1.67
N PHE A 32 11.21 -31.67 -2.97
CA PHE A 32 10.28 -32.16 -3.97
C PHE A 32 10.66 -33.57 -4.40
N GLN A 33 9.72 -34.49 -4.30
CA GLN A 33 9.84 -35.81 -4.93
C GLN A 33 8.79 -35.95 -6.02
N HIS A 34 9.23 -36.46 -7.15
CA HIS A 34 8.40 -36.67 -8.32
C HIS A 34 7.94 -38.11 -8.34
N THR A 35 6.63 -38.31 -8.44
CA THR A 35 6.01 -39.61 -8.68
C THR A 35 5.43 -39.63 -10.09
N ALA A 36 4.98 -40.79 -10.57
CA ALA A 36 4.43 -40.93 -11.92
C ALA A 36 3.20 -40.04 -12.22
N TYR A 37 2.51 -39.55 -11.18
CA TYR A 37 1.24 -38.79 -11.33
C TYR A 37 1.27 -37.39 -10.71
N THR A 38 2.27 -37.08 -9.88
CA THR A 38 2.33 -35.79 -9.17
C THR A 38 3.72 -35.50 -8.59
N THR A 39 3.97 -34.24 -8.25
CA THR A 39 5.12 -33.81 -7.47
C THR A 39 4.66 -33.51 -6.05
N ASN A 40 5.21 -34.23 -5.08
CA ASN A 40 4.93 -34.03 -3.66
C ASN A 40 6.03 -33.19 -3.03
N ALA A 41 5.65 -32.27 -2.15
CA ALA A 41 6.59 -31.52 -1.32
C ALA A 41 6.62 -32.13 0.08
N TYR A 42 7.81 -32.52 0.53
CA TYR A 42 8.03 -33.02 1.89
C TYR A 42 8.78 -31.97 2.70
N VAL A 43 8.35 -31.75 3.94
CA VAL A 43 8.99 -30.81 4.84
C VAL A 43 10.15 -31.48 5.56
N VAL A 44 11.34 -30.87 5.49
CA VAL A 44 12.55 -31.34 6.17
C VAL A 44 13.25 -30.17 6.89
N LEU A 45 14.28 -30.49 7.68
CA LEU A 45 15.02 -29.48 8.43
C LEU A 45 15.81 -28.54 7.49
N GLY A 46 15.58 -27.24 7.63
CA GLY A 46 16.25 -26.18 6.91
C GLY A 46 17.57 -25.76 7.58
N PRO A 47 18.44 -25.01 6.90
CA PRO A 47 19.79 -24.67 7.41
C PRO A 47 19.80 -23.95 8.77
N LEU A 48 18.70 -23.27 9.13
CA LEU A 48 18.58 -22.51 10.37
C LEU A 48 17.85 -23.27 11.49
N TRP A 49 17.70 -24.60 11.37
CA TRP A 49 17.04 -25.42 12.41
C TRP A 49 17.82 -25.46 13.74
N LYS A 50 19.15 -25.51 13.70
CA LYS A 50 19.98 -25.59 14.93
C LYS A 50 19.90 -24.33 15.78
N PRO A 51 20.07 -23.11 15.22
CA PRO A 51 19.93 -21.89 16.01
C PRO A 51 18.51 -21.66 16.56
N ALA A 52 17.48 -22.10 15.83
CA ALA A 52 16.09 -22.02 16.28
C ALA A 52 15.84 -22.96 17.48
N LEU A 53 16.36 -24.19 17.42
CA LEU A 53 16.25 -25.15 18.53
C LEU A 53 17.01 -24.69 19.78
N GLN A 54 18.11 -23.96 19.62
CA GLN A 54 18.89 -23.39 20.71
C GLN A 54 18.26 -22.14 21.34
N GLY A 55 17.08 -21.71 20.88
CA GLY A 55 16.34 -20.58 21.48
C GLY A 55 16.85 -19.19 21.11
N ASN A 56 17.81 -19.09 20.18
CA ASN A 56 18.39 -17.80 19.77
C ASN A 56 17.49 -17.02 18.78
N ARG A 57 16.31 -17.55 18.43
CA ARG A 57 15.39 -16.91 17.48
C ARG A 57 13.93 -17.26 17.81
N PRO A 58 13.19 -16.37 18.49
CA PRO A 58 11.76 -16.59 18.69
C PRO A 58 11.05 -16.51 17.34
N VAL A 59 10.27 -17.54 17.01
CA VAL A 59 9.40 -17.56 15.83
C VAL A 59 8.11 -16.84 16.21
N LYS A 60 7.93 -15.62 15.70
CA LYS A 60 6.72 -14.84 15.96
C LYS A 60 5.65 -15.24 14.96
N LEU A 61 4.63 -15.93 15.44
CA LEU A 61 3.40 -16.13 14.69
C LEU A 61 2.70 -14.79 14.50
N THR A 62 2.63 -14.32 13.26
CA THR A 62 1.64 -13.32 12.89
C THR A 62 0.33 -14.07 12.68
N SER A 63 -0.54 -14.08 13.69
CA SER A 63 -1.90 -14.60 13.61
C SER A 63 -2.71 -13.75 12.63
N ALA A 64 -2.49 -13.96 11.33
CA ALA A 64 -3.31 -13.41 10.28
C ALA A 64 -4.54 -14.31 10.11
N ILE A 65 -5.31 -14.49 11.19
CA ILE A 65 -6.68 -14.97 11.08
C ILE A 65 -7.49 -13.72 10.76
N HIS A 66 -7.68 -13.42 9.48
CA HIS A 66 -8.68 -12.50 8.95
C HIS A 66 -9.11 -11.39 9.93
N SER A 67 -8.18 -10.53 10.31
CA SER A 67 -8.50 -9.23 10.87
C SER A 67 -8.12 -8.21 9.82
N GLN A 68 -9.10 -7.87 8.98
CA GLN A 68 -9.13 -6.51 8.45
C GLN A 68 -9.21 -5.59 9.66
N ASP A 69 -8.07 -5.08 10.11
CA ASP A 69 -7.89 -3.69 10.53
C ASP A 69 -6.46 -3.49 11.04
N SER A 70 -5.99 -2.26 10.90
CA SER A 70 -4.74 -1.66 11.34
C SER A 70 -3.52 -1.87 10.45
N GLY A 71 -3.15 -0.77 9.82
CA GLY A 71 -2.06 -0.63 8.89
C GLY A 71 -0.67 -0.81 9.50
N ASP A 72 0.30 -0.63 8.61
CA ASP A 72 1.70 -0.38 8.91
C ASP A 72 2.55 -1.61 9.28
N ARG A 73 3.14 -2.24 8.25
CA ARG A 73 4.60 -2.32 8.01
C ARG A 73 4.96 -3.51 7.14
N PHE A 74 4.70 -3.38 5.84
CA PHE A 74 5.57 -4.04 4.86
C PHE A 74 6.60 -3.03 4.40
N LYS A 75 7.87 -3.38 4.63
CA LYS A 75 9.07 -2.64 4.26
C LYS A 75 8.91 -2.08 2.84
N SER A 76 8.72 -0.78 2.72
CA SER A 76 8.82 -0.09 1.44
C SER A 76 10.27 -0.23 0.97
N ALA A 77 10.49 -1.12 0.02
CA ALA A 77 11.67 -1.09 -0.82
C ALA A 77 11.63 0.21 -1.60
N LYS A 78 12.20 1.27 -1.02
CA LYS A 78 12.58 2.56 -1.64
C LYS A 78 11.71 2.93 -2.85
N ARG A 79 10.38 2.93 -2.71
CA ARG A 79 9.51 3.47 -3.76
C ARG A 79 9.65 4.98 -3.66
N ASN A 80 10.08 5.55 -4.78
CA ASN A 80 10.01 6.95 -5.15
C ASN A 80 8.91 7.68 -4.37
N GLN A 81 9.19 8.86 -3.81
CA GLN A 81 8.18 9.64 -3.10
C GLN A 81 6.95 9.79 -4.01
N MET A 82 5.90 9.04 -3.72
CA MET A 82 4.66 9.09 -4.49
C MET A 82 3.98 10.42 -4.15
N SER A 83 3.44 11.10 -5.15
CA SER A 83 2.68 12.33 -4.90
C SER A 83 1.41 12.00 -4.10
N ASN A 84 0.86 13.00 -3.38
CA ASN A 84 -0.40 12.83 -2.64
C ASN A 84 -1.54 12.33 -3.54
N LEU A 85 -1.60 12.82 -4.79
CA LEU A 85 -2.56 12.39 -5.80
C LEU A 85 -2.32 10.94 -6.24
N GLU A 86 -1.06 10.53 -6.48
CA GLU A 86 -0.74 9.14 -6.81
C GLU A 86 -1.15 8.18 -5.68
N ALA A 87 -0.92 8.57 -4.41
CA ALA A 87 -1.33 7.77 -3.26
C ALA A 87 -2.86 7.60 -3.19
N LYS A 88 -3.62 8.67 -3.41
CA LYS A 88 -5.10 8.63 -3.43
C LYS A 88 -5.65 7.79 -4.57
N LEU A 89 -5.05 7.86 -5.76
CA LEU A 89 -5.40 7.01 -6.89
C LEU A 89 -5.06 5.52 -6.61
N ASP A 90 -3.95 5.27 -5.91
CA ASP A 90 -3.55 3.92 -5.49
C ASP A 90 -4.49 3.35 -4.42
N ASP A 91 -4.99 4.18 -3.50
CA ASP A 91 -6.03 3.84 -2.53
C ASP A 91 -7.36 3.55 -3.22
N LEU A 92 -7.79 4.39 -4.16
CA LEU A 92 -9.00 4.15 -4.95
C LEU A 92 -8.92 2.79 -5.67
N ARG A 93 -7.76 2.50 -6.27
CA ARG A 93 -7.48 1.20 -6.93
C ARG A 93 -7.65 0.02 -5.96
N ARG A 94 -7.15 0.14 -4.72
CA ARG A 94 -7.33 -0.88 -3.68
C ARG A 94 -8.80 -1.03 -3.29
N THR A 95 -9.49 0.08 -3.05
CA THR A 95 -10.90 0.08 -2.64
C THR A 95 -11.81 -0.58 -3.67
N ILE A 96 -11.63 -0.24 -4.96
CA ILE A 96 -12.39 -0.85 -6.06
C ILE A 96 -12.09 -2.35 -6.16
N SER A 97 -10.81 -2.73 -6.06
CA SER A 97 -10.40 -4.15 -6.11
C SER A 97 -11.06 -4.96 -4.99
N SER A 98 -11.06 -4.44 -3.75
CA SER A 98 -11.68 -5.07 -2.59
C SER A 98 -13.20 -5.17 -2.72
N ARG A 99 -13.86 -4.10 -3.18
CA ARG A 99 -15.33 -4.07 -3.36
C ARG A 99 -15.81 -5.10 -4.38
N ASN A 100 -15.04 -5.30 -5.44
CA ASN A 100 -15.44 -6.14 -6.58
C ASN A 100 -15.02 -7.61 -6.42
N GLY A 101 -14.34 -8.00 -5.34
CA GLY A 101 -14.17 -9.40 -4.90
C GLY A 101 -13.41 -10.35 -5.84
N GLY A 102 -12.94 -9.88 -6.99
CA GLY A 102 -12.28 -10.71 -8.00
C GLY A 102 -11.52 -9.92 -9.08
N VAL A 103 -11.41 -8.59 -8.94
CA VAL A 103 -10.64 -7.76 -9.86
C VAL A 103 -9.31 -7.42 -9.22
N PHE A 104 -8.21 -7.88 -9.82
CA PHE A 104 -6.88 -7.55 -9.32
C PHE A 104 -6.62 -6.03 -9.37
N PRO A 105 -5.87 -5.45 -8.41
CA PRO A 105 -5.61 -4.02 -8.37
C PRO A 105 -5.05 -3.46 -9.69
N HIS A 106 -4.10 -4.17 -10.31
CA HIS A 106 -3.49 -3.75 -11.59
C HIS A 106 -4.48 -3.77 -12.77
N ALA A 107 -5.54 -4.58 -12.70
CA ALA A 107 -6.58 -4.64 -13.72
C ALA A 107 -7.50 -3.41 -13.66
N VAL A 108 -7.73 -2.86 -12.46
CA VAL A 108 -8.42 -1.58 -12.27
C VAL A 108 -7.58 -0.45 -12.89
N LEU A 109 -6.39 -0.19 -12.33
CA LEU A 109 -5.44 0.80 -12.86
C LEU A 109 -4.01 0.27 -12.71
N SER A 110 -3.22 0.36 -13.78
CA SER A 110 -1.79 0.06 -13.68
C SER A 110 -1.05 1.18 -12.93
N THR A 111 0.11 0.86 -12.35
CA THR A 111 0.96 1.89 -11.73
C THR A 111 1.37 2.97 -12.73
N GLU A 112 1.62 2.59 -13.98
CA GLU A 112 1.93 3.53 -15.06
C GLU A 112 0.75 4.46 -15.37
N GLN A 113 -0.47 3.92 -15.40
CA GLN A 113 -1.69 4.73 -15.57
C GLN A 113 -1.86 5.74 -14.43
N ILE A 114 -1.57 5.35 -13.18
CA ILE A 114 -1.63 6.27 -12.03
C ILE A 114 -0.64 7.42 -12.20
N SER A 115 0.61 7.14 -12.60
CA SER A 115 1.60 8.18 -12.84
C SER A 115 1.25 9.07 -14.04
N LEU A 116 0.70 8.50 -15.13
CA LEU A 116 0.20 9.28 -16.27
C LEU A 116 -0.94 10.23 -15.88
N LEU A 117 -1.87 9.76 -15.05
CA LEU A 117 -2.95 10.60 -14.53
C LEU A 117 -2.40 11.74 -13.67
N ASN A 118 -1.41 11.46 -12.82
CA ASN A 118 -0.74 12.48 -12.01
C ASN A 118 -0.02 13.55 -12.86
N CYS A 119 0.53 13.18 -14.04
CA CYS A 119 1.18 14.13 -14.94
C CYS A 119 0.20 14.99 -15.75
N HIS A 120 -0.93 14.41 -16.20
CA HIS A 120 -1.82 15.07 -17.16
C HIS A 120 -3.08 15.68 -16.55
N THR A 121 -3.44 15.28 -15.32
CA THR A 121 -4.62 15.77 -14.57
C THR A 121 -5.88 15.94 -15.45
N PRO A 122 -6.36 14.88 -16.15
CA PRO A 122 -7.57 14.98 -16.96
C PRO A 122 -8.76 15.39 -16.09
N THR A 123 -9.46 16.46 -16.51
CA THR A 123 -10.64 16.97 -15.77
C THR A 123 -11.95 16.56 -16.44
N THR A 124 -11.87 16.03 -17.66
CA THR A 124 -13.01 15.57 -18.45
C THR A 124 -12.96 14.08 -18.72
N ILE A 125 -14.14 13.47 -18.91
CA ILE A 125 -14.28 12.04 -19.23
C ILE A 125 -13.56 11.69 -20.55
N ALA A 126 -13.61 12.59 -21.53
CA ALA A 126 -12.97 12.38 -22.84
C ALA A 126 -11.43 12.36 -22.75
N GLU A 127 -10.83 13.23 -21.94
CA GLU A 127 -9.38 13.22 -21.70
C GLU A 127 -8.94 11.97 -20.93
N LEU A 128 -9.75 11.55 -19.96
CA LEU A 128 -9.50 10.33 -19.19
C LEU A 128 -9.55 9.09 -20.09
N GLU A 129 -10.54 9.01 -20.98
CA GLU A 129 -10.65 7.94 -21.99
C GLU A 129 -9.39 7.78 -22.83
N LYS A 130 -8.76 8.87 -23.23
CA LYS A 130 -7.51 8.84 -23.99
C LYS A 130 -6.35 8.23 -23.20
N LEU A 131 -6.35 8.36 -21.87
CA LEU A 131 -5.26 7.93 -21.00
C LEU A 131 -5.43 6.50 -20.48
N ILE A 132 -6.65 6.08 -20.13
CA ILE A 132 -6.90 4.76 -19.51
C ILE A 132 -7.78 3.83 -20.37
N GLY A 133 -8.36 4.35 -21.45
CA GLY A 133 -9.22 3.62 -22.38
C GLY A 133 -10.70 3.55 -21.98
N LYS A 134 -11.58 3.46 -22.98
CA LYS A 134 -13.05 3.42 -22.85
C LYS A 134 -13.57 2.53 -21.73
N VAL A 135 -13.18 1.24 -21.75
CA VAL A 135 -13.70 0.25 -20.81
C VAL A 135 -13.42 0.61 -19.35
N LYS A 136 -12.26 1.20 -19.06
CA LYS A 136 -11.88 1.59 -17.69
C LYS A 136 -12.55 2.90 -17.31
N THR A 137 -12.62 3.86 -18.23
CA THR A 137 -13.33 5.12 -18.04
C THR A 137 -14.81 4.90 -17.76
N ASP A 138 -15.47 3.99 -18.46
CA ASP A 138 -16.89 3.68 -18.24
C ASP A 138 -17.13 3.05 -16.86
N LYS A 139 -16.20 2.23 -16.37
CA LYS A 139 -16.34 1.51 -15.09
C LYS A 139 -15.92 2.32 -13.87
N TYR A 140 -14.86 3.11 -14.00
CA TYR A 140 -14.18 3.75 -12.86
C TYR A 140 -13.96 5.26 -13.06
N GLY A 141 -14.35 5.81 -14.22
CA GLY A 141 -14.01 7.18 -14.59
C GLY A 141 -14.63 8.24 -13.68
N SER A 142 -15.85 8.03 -13.21
CA SER A 142 -16.51 8.94 -12.26
C SER A 142 -15.71 9.07 -10.96
N ASP A 143 -15.36 7.94 -10.35
CA ASP A 143 -14.60 7.87 -9.09
C ASP A 143 -13.19 8.47 -9.27
N ILE A 144 -12.54 8.23 -10.41
CA ILE A 144 -11.22 8.78 -10.72
C ILE A 144 -11.30 10.30 -10.85
N ILE A 145 -12.22 10.84 -11.65
CA ILE A 145 -12.38 12.29 -11.85
C ILE A 145 -12.73 12.99 -10.54
N GLU A 146 -13.53 12.36 -9.68
CA GLU A 146 -13.82 12.87 -8.35
C GLU A 146 -12.53 13.07 -7.53
N VAL A 147 -11.69 12.04 -7.43
CA VAL A 147 -10.39 12.13 -6.73
C VAL A 147 -9.50 13.22 -7.35
N MET A 148 -9.46 13.32 -8.68
CA MET A 148 -8.65 14.35 -9.37
C MET A 148 -9.14 15.77 -9.10
N ARG A 149 -10.46 15.98 -9.05
CA ARG A 149 -11.06 17.27 -8.70
C ARG A 149 -10.88 17.63 -7.23
N SER A 150 -10.89 16.66 -6.32
CA SER A 150 -10.62 16.92 -4.90
C SER A 150 -9.20 17.44 -4.68
N GLU A 151 -8.21 16.95 -5.44
CA GLU A 151 -6.82 17.42 -5.33
C GLU A 151 -6.59 18.78 -6.00
N THR A 152 -7.25 19.06 -7.13
CA THR A 152 -7.15 20.36 -7.81
C THR A 152 -8.07 21.43 -7.24
N GLY A 153 -9.19 21.04 -6.61
CA GLY A 153 -10.20 21.90 -6.01
C GLY A 153 -9.90 22.35 -4.58
N SER A 154 -8.94 21.70 -3.89
CA SER A 154 -8.46 22.15 -2.57
C SER A 154 -7.64 23.45 -2.60
N GLY A 155 -7.69 24.22 -3.71
CA GLY A 155 -6.95 25.47 -3.89
C GLY A 155 -7.77 26.72 -4.22
N LYS A 156 -9.09 26.63 -4.43
CA LYS A 156 -9.93 27.81 -4.76
C LYS A 156 -11.39 27.65 -4.34
N ASP A 157 -11.73 28.05 -3.11
CA ASP A 157 -12.92 28.90 -2.88
C ASP A 157 -12.89 29.61 -1.52
N SER A 158 -12.79 30.94 -1.57
CA SER A 158 -13.30 31.88 -0.56
C SER A 158 -13.25 33.29 -1.16
N GLY A 159 -14.22 33.59 -2.02
CA GLY A 159 -14.73 34.94 -2.26
C GLY A 159 -16.24 34.89 -2.04
N ASP A 160 -17.00 35.89 -1.58
CA ASP A 160 -16.88 37.35 -1.59
C ASP A 160 -17.99 37.93 -0.66
N GLY A 161 -17.88 39.18 -0.19
CA GLY A 161 -18.99 39.83 0.55
C GLY A 161 -18.73 41.10 1.39
N ALA A 162 -18.14 42.15 0.82
CA ALA A 162 -18.32 43.60 1.08
C ALA A 162 -18.80 44.17 2.46
N LYS A 163 -17.96 44.98 3.14
CA LYS A 163 -18.09 46.46 3.42
C LYS A 163 -17.37 46.98 4.71
N ARG A 164 -16.60 48.07 4.50
CA ARG A 164 -16.37 49.26 5.37
C ARG A 164 -15.16 49.37 6.35
N GLN A 165 -14.27 50.29 5.94
CA GLN A 165 -13.65 51.44 6.65
C GLN A 165 -12.46 51.27 7.64
N LYS A 166 -11.28 51.63 7.11
CA LYS A 166 -10.32 52.68 7.54
C LYS A 166 -9.90 52.77 9.02
N LYS A 167 -8.60 52.55 9.30
CA LYS A 167 -7.73 53.58 9.91
C LYS A 167 -6.24 53.33 9.69
N ASP A 168 -5.58 54.45 9.43
CA ASP A 168 -4.18 54.77 9.15
C ASP A 168 -3.23 54.63 10.36
N LYS A 169 -1.91 54.64 10.05
CA LYS A 169 -0.68 54.75 10.88
C LYS A 169 0.03 53.42 11.13
N GLY A 170 1.31 53.25 10.81
CA GLY A 170 2.33 54.16 10.30
C GLY A 170 3.71 53.55 10.58
N VAL A 171 4.73 54.22 10.03
CA VAL A 171 6.18 54.06 10.26
C VAL A 171 6.93 53.14 9.30
N VAL A 172 7.86 53.80 8.62
CA VAL A 172 8.87 53.37 7.65
C VAL A 172 10.23 53.32 8.35
N PHE A 173 11.10 52.38 8.00
CA PHE A 173 12.58 52.46 8.05
C PHE A 173 13.13 51.23 7.27
N VAL A 174 13.59 51.31 6.02
CA VAL A 174 14.81 51.87 5.40
C VAL A 174 16.12 51.12 5.73
N GLU A 175 16.65 50.51 4.66
CA GLU A 175 18.04 50.14 4.26
C GLU A 175 18.94 49.22 5.10
N SER A 176 19.42 48.16 4.45
CA SER A 176 20.82 47.99 3.94
C SER A 176 20.86 46.66 3.16
N SER A 177 21.05 46.64 1.83
CA SER A 177 22.30 46.72 1.03
C SER A 177 23.37 45.68 1.38
N GLU A 178 23.79 44.94 0.33
CA GLU A 178 25.05 44.21 0.05
C GLU A 178 25.55 43.14 1.06
N GLU A 179 25.97 41.94 0.65
CA GLU A 179 27.23 41.66 -0.07
C GLU A 179 27.23 40.20 -0.61
N GLU A 180 27.59 40.01 -1.88
CA GLU A 180 28.00 38.71 -2.43
C GLU A 180 29.49 38.49 -2.17
N GLY A 181 29.85 37.28 -1.76
CA GLY A 181 31.21 36.75 -1.70
C GLY A 181 31.22 35.27 -2.06
#